data_AF-A0A957YLU7-F1
#
_entry.id   AF-A0A957YLU7-F1
#
_cell.length_a   1.000
_cell.length_b   1.000
_cell.length_c   1.000
_cell.angle_alpha   90.00
_cell.angle_beta   90.00
_cell.angle_gamma   90.00
#
_symmetry.space_group_name_H-M   'P 1'
#
loop_
_entity.id
_entity.type
_entity.pdbx_description
1 polymer ?
#
loop_
_entity_poly.entity_id
_entity_poly.type
_entity_poly.pdbx_seq_one_letter_code
_entity_poly.pdbx_strand_id
1 'polypeptide(L)'
;GQLSGFAGCNNYTTSIAEGDTPQSLTISPIASTMMACPEPGMSLETQYLTALQNVDQWSYLATQLALSYINEDGSLGTLMFEPQTETDASAESVPALTADQLRNATYSGIYDEPVTLTDGRYEGEPFSEDSAERPTVMMVSAPPLFGDLDGDGVDDAVVFLSENSGGTGHFIYVAAQLNQDGQPVDAGAVLIEDRIQIKSAAIENGQIMLEI
;
A
#
# COMPACT_ATOMS: atom_id res chain seq x y z
N GLY A 1 17.76 7.72 17.14
CA GLY A 1 17.30 7.18 15.84
C GLY A 1 18.44 7.14 14.85
N GLN A 2 18.29 6.42 13.75
CA GLN A 2 19.18 6.53 12.59
C GLN A 2 18.55 7.48 11.57
N LEU A 3 19.37 8.28 10.89
CA LEU A 3 18.98 9.16 9.79
C LEU A 3 19.83 8.81 8.58
N SER A 4 19.22 8.68 7.41
CA SER A 4 19.90 8.44 6.14
C SER A 4 19.21 9.19 5.02
N GLY A 5 19.94 9.47 3.95
CA GLY A 5 19.36 10.10 2.76
C GLY A 5 20.38 10.32 1.65
N PHE A 6 19.97 11.06 0.63
CA PHE A 6 20.80 11.44 -0.50
C PHE A 6 21.09 12.95 -0.47
N ALA A 7 22.37 13.32 -0.48
CA ALA A 7 22.83 14.70 -0.39
C ALA A 7 23.24 15.26 -1.78
N GLY A 8 22.52 14.92 -2.84
CA GLY A 8 22.73 15.47 -4.19
C GLY A 8 23.80 14.75 -5.03
N CYS A 9 24.87 14.24 -4.43
CA CYS A 9 25.84 13.37 -5.12
C CYS A 9 26.04 12.02 -4.42
N ASN A 10 26.09 12.03 -3.09
CA ASN A 10 26.38 10.86 -2.29
C ASN A 10 25.23 10.54 -1.34
N ASN A 11 25.16 9.27 -0.95
CA ASN A 11 24.30 8.84 0.14
C ASN A 11 25.00 9.08 1.46
N TYR A 12 24.23 9.47 2.47
CA TYR A 12 24.74 9.72 3.81
C TYR A 12 23.95 8.95 4.86
N THR A 13 24.61 8.68 5.98
CA THR A 13 24.02 8.07 7.17
C THR A 13 24.57 8.73 8.42
N THR A 14 23.73 8.89 9.44
CA THR A 14 24.11 9.40 10.75
C THR A 14 23.16 8.88 11.82
N SER A 15 23.46 9.17 13.08
CA SER A 15 22.58 8.92 14.21
C SER A 15 22.09 10.25 14.79
N ILE A 16 20.82 10.27 15.19
CA ILE A 16 20.18 11.40 15.84
C ILE A 16 19.81 11.03 17.29
N ALA A 17 20.06 11.94 18.21
CA ALA A 17 19.61 11.85 19.60
C ALA A 17 18.78 13.08 19.97
N GLU A 18 17.86 12.91 20.90
CA GLU A 18 17.15 14.04 21.51
C GLU A 18 18.12 14.86 22.38
N GLY A 19 17.97 16.18 22.37
CA GLY A 19 18.74 17.08 23.22
C GLY A 19 18.06 17.35 24.57
N ASP A 20 18.56 18.35 25.30
CA ASP A 20 18.10 18.68 26.66
C ASP A 20 16.67 19.27 26.70
N THR A 21 16.17 19.78 25.57
CA THR A 21 14.83 20.34 25.42
C THR A 21 14.01 19.57 24.38
N PRO A 22 12.66 19.61 24.43
CA PRO A 22 11.81 18.84 23.50
C PRO A 22 12.02 19.14 22.01
N GLN A 23 12.56 20.31 21.68
CA GLN A 23 12.83 20.74 20.29
C GLN A 23 14.30 20.67 19.92
N SER A 24 15.19 20.35 20.87
CA SER A 24 16.61 20.18 20.58
C SER A 24 16.93 18.75 20.18
N LEU A 25 17.90 18.61 19.30
CA LEU A 25 18.44 17.34 18.84
C LEU A 25 19.95 17.42 18.68
N THR A 26 20.61 16.28 18.59
CA THR A 26 22.04 16.22 18.26
C THR A 26 22.26 15.25 17.11
N ILE A 27 22.96 15.72 16.09
CA ILE A 27 23.39 14.91 14.94
C ILE A 27 24.81 14.39 15.19
N SER A 28 24.97 13.07 15.15
CA SER A 28 26.29 12.43 15.22
C SER A 28 27.10 12.69 13.96
N PRO A 29 28.41 12.38 13.92
CA PRO A 29 29.22 12.54 12.72
C PRO A 29 28.57 11.84 11.51
N ILE A 30 28.36 12.60 10.44
CA ILE A 30 27.72 12.09 9.22
C ILE A 30 28.75 11.31 8.39
N ALA A 31 28.43 10.06 8.06
CA ALA A 31 29.18 9.27 7.10
C ALA A 31 28.55 9.45 5.71
N SER A 32 29.36 9.79 4.70
CA SER A 32 28.93 9.90 3.29
C SER A 32 29.73 8.95 2.41
N THR A 33 29.16 8.55 1.27
CA THR A 33 29.91 7.86 0.21
C THR A 33 30.90 8.80 -0.49
N MET A 34 31.86 8.25 -1.25
CA MET A 34 32.91 9.04 -1.93
C MET A 34 32.79 8.96 -3.47
N MET A 35 31.58 9.10 -3.99
CA MET A 35 31.34 9.26 -5.43
C MET A 35 31.65 10.71 -5.84
N ALA A 36 32.25 10.88 -7.01
CA ALA A 36 32.46 12.18 -7.61
C ALA A 36 31.37 12.44 -8.67
N CYS A 37 30.58 13.49 -8.48
CA CYS A 37 29.58 13.94 -9.45
C CYS A 37 30.03 15.25 -10.11
N PRO A 38 29.56 15.54 -11.34
CA PRO A 38 29.68 16.88 -11.90
C PRO A 38 29.00 17.93 -11.01
N GLU A 39 29.49 19.16 -11.05
CA GLU A 39 28.80 20.29 -10.42
C GLU A 39 27.40 20.49 -11.06
N PRO A 40 26.37 20.86 -10.27
CA PRO A 40 26.44 21.35 -8.89
C PRO A 40 26.38 20.26 -7.79
N GLY A 41 26.46 18.97 -8.14
CA GLY A 41 26.19 17.88 -7.19
C GLY A 41 27.11 17.88 -5.97
N MET A 42 28.41 18.09 -6.17
CA MET A 42 29.40 18.08 -5.09
C MET A 42 29.30 19.31 -4.18
N SER A 43 29.09 20.51 -4.75
CA SER A 43 28.90 21.73 -3.97
C SER A 43 27.61 21.70 -3.14
N LEU A 44 26.53 21.16 -3.71
CA LEU A 44 25.27 20.96 -2.99
C LEU A 44 25.42 19.97 -1.84
N GLU A 45 26.10 18.84 -2.06
CA GLU A 45 26.39 17.85 -1.00
C GLU A 45 27.12 18.50 0.17
N THR A 46 28.22 19.20 -0.12
CA THR A 46 29.06 19.82 0.91
C THR A 46 28.25 20.83 1.73
N GLN A 47 27.47 21.68 1.06
CA GLN A 47 26.63 22.67 1.72
C GLN A 47 25.57 22.03 2.61
N TYR A 48 24.87 21.01 2.08
CA TYR A 48 23.82 20.31 2.81
C TYR A 48 24.37 19.55 4.03
N LEU A 49 25.44 18.77 3.87
CA LEU A 49 26.01 18.00 4.98
C LEU A 49 26.64 18.90 6.04
N THR A 50 27.24 20.02 5.65
CA THR A 50 27.75 21.03 6.60
C THR A 50 26.61 21.64 7.41
N ALA A 51 25.50 22.00 6.77
CA ALA A 51 24.32 22.51 7.46
C ALA A 51 23.74 21.45 8.40
N LEU A 52 23.54 20.22 7.91
CA LEU A 52 22.94 19.12 8.66
C LEU A 52 23.76 18.76 9.91
N GLN A 53 25.09 18.78 9.81
CA GLN A 53 25.98 18.48 10.93
C GLN A 53 25.85 19.48 12.09
N ASN A 54 25.42 20.72 11.80
CA ASN A 54 25.27 21.81 12.77
C ASN A 54 23.84 21.99 13.28
N VAL A 55 22.90 21.13 12.85
CA VAL A 55 21.51 21.18 13.33
C VAL A 55 21.46 20.85 14.82
N ASP A 56 20.83 21.73 15.58
CA ASP A 56 20.59 21.57 17.01
C ASP A 56 19.11 21.68 17.39
N GLN A 57 18.24 22.14 16.48
CA GLN A 57 16.80 22.30 16.71
C GLN A 57 15.96 21.82 15.55
N TRP A 58 14.77 21.31 15.86
CA TRP A 58 13.73 20.98 14.90
C TRP A 58 12.40 21.64 15.26
N SER A 59 11.61 21.91 14.22
CA SER A 59 10.22 22.36 14.34
C SER A 59 9.42 21.95 13.12
N TYR A 60 8.09 22.09 13.20
CA TYR A 60 7.23 22.01 12.03
C TYR A 60 6.69 23.40 11.69
N LEU A 61 6.88 23.81 10.45
CA LEU A 61 6.31 25.05 9.89
C LEU A 61 5.26 24.66 8.85
N ALA A 62 3.99 24.92 9.16
CA ALA A 62 2.84 24.39 8.44
C ALA A 62 2.86 22.84 8.38
N THR A 63 3.29 22.26 7.25
CA THR A 63 3.41 20.80 7.02
C THR A 63 4.84 20.38 6.70
N GLN A 64 5.81 21.29 6.77
CA GLN A 64 7.21 21.05 6.45
C GLN A 64 8.03 20.88 7.74
N LEU A 65 8.98 19.94 7.72
CA LEU A 65 9.98 19.81 8.76
C LEU A 65 11.03 20.92 8.56
N ALA A 66 11.27 21.72 9.59
CA ALA A 66 12.27 22.76 9.59
C ALA A 66 13.37 22.40 10.61
N LEU A 67 14.60 22.23 10.12
CA LEU A 67 15.78 22.01 10.94
C LEU A 67 16.60 23.30 11.00
N SER A 68 16.80 23.81 12.20
CA SER A 68 17.55 25.05 12.42
C SER A 68 18.98 24.75 12.86
N TYR A 69 19.90 25.58 12.39
CA TYR A 69 21.33 25.50 12.69
C TYR A 69 21.95 26.89 12.70
N ILE A 70 23.11 27.04 13.34
CA ILE A 70 23.88 28.28 13.33
C ILE A 70 25.07 28.11 12.37
N ASN A 71 25.23 29.03 11.43
CA ASN A 71 26.39 29.09 10.54
C ASN A 71 27.64 29.53 11.31
N GLU A 72 28.82 29.33 10.72
CA GLU A 72 30.09 29.75 11.33
C GLU A 72 30.17 31.26 11.61
N ASP A 73 29.42 32.07 10.85
CA ASP A 73 29.33 33.53 11.04
C ASP A 73 28.32 33.97 12.12
N GLY A 74 27.66 33.00 12.78
CA GLY A 74 26.65 33.24 13.81
C GLY A 74 25.25 33.52 13.27
N SER A 75 25.04 33.49 11.95
CA SER A 75 23.70 33.64 11.36
C SER A 75 22.88 32.34 11.49
N LEU A 76 21.56 32.49 11.69
CA LEU A 76 20.63 31.37 11.73
C LEU A 76 20.31 30.87 10.32
N GLY A 77 20.52 29.58 10.08
CA GLY A 77 20.10 28.86 8.88
C GLY A 77 18.94 27.90 9.18
N THR A 78 18.17 27.58 8.13
CA THR A 78 17.08 26.60 8.22
C THR A 78 17.11 25.69 6.99
N LEU A 79 17.18 24.38 7.21
CA LEU A 79 16.87 23.37 6.20
C LEU A 79 15.37 23.07 6.26
N MET A 80 14.68 23.21 5.14
CA MET A 80 13.24 22.99 5.04
C MET A 80 12.96 21.75 4.20
N PHE A 81 12.23 20.80 4.77
CA PHE A 81 11.91 19.53 4.14
C PHE A 81 10.40 19.39 3.98
N GLU A 82 10.00 18.98 2.78
CA GLU A 82 8.63 18.58 2.51
C GLU A 82 8.46 17.10 2.82
N PRO A 83 7.32 16.69 3.41
CA PRO A 83 7.00 15.27 3.51
C PRO A 83 6.95 14.70 2.10
N GLN A 84 7.85 13.77 1.81
CA GLN A 84 7.68 12.90 0.65
C GLN A 84 6.65 11.85 1.05
N THR A 85 5.59 11.71 0.27
CA THR A 85 4.82 10.46 0.28
C THR A 85 5.82 9.37 -0.09
N GLU A 86 6.12 8.47 0.84
CA GLU A 86 7.01 7.33 0.62
C GLU A 86 6.59 6.63 -0.68
N THR A 87 7.31 6.92 -1.76
CA THR A 87 7.31 6.09 -2.96
C THR A 87 8.62 5.36 -2.85
N ASP A 88 8.59 4.24 -2.14
CA ASP A 88 9.74 3.36 -1.97
C ASP A 88 10.31 2.98 -3.33
N ALA A 89 11.42 3.61 -3.70
CA ALA A 89 12.16 3.34 -4.91
C ALA A 89 13.38 2.47 -4.59
N SER A 90 13.17 1.31 -3.96
CA SER A 90 14.11 0.16 -3.95
C SER A 90 13.51 -1.09 -3.28
N ALA A 91 12.25 -1.43 -3.56
CA ALA A 91 11.78 -2.81 -3.51
C ALA A 91 11.39 -3.20 -4.94
N GLU A 92 11.63 -4.45 -5.35
CA GLU A 92 11.02 -4.97 -6.56
C GLU A 92 9.51 -4.78 -6.42
N SER A 93 8.91 -3.85 -7.19
CA SER A 93 7.49 -3.55 -7.05
C SER A 93 6.71 -4.81 -7.39
N VAL A 94 6.17 -5.49 -6.39
CA VAL A 94 5.25 -6.61 -6.60
C VAL A 94 4.17 -6.12 -7.54
N PRO A 95 3.95 -6.78 -8.70
CA PRO A 95 2.95 -6.33 -9.65
C PRO A 95 1.58 -6.23 -8.96
N ALA A 96 0.83 -5.16 -9.22
CA ALA A 96 -0.54 -5.08 -8.75
C ALA A 96 -1.39 -6.16 -9.41
N LEU A 97 -2.35 -6.72 -8.65
CA LEU A 97 -3.35 -7.60 -9.22
C LEU A 97 -4.18 -6.88 -10.28
N THR A 98 -4.56 -7.62 -11.32
CA THR A 98 -5.37 -7.09 -12.42
C THR A 98 -6.79 -7.62 -12.36
N ALA A 99 -7.74 -6.85 -12.88
CA ALA A 99 -9.13 -7.30 -13.00
C ALA A 99 -9.26 -8.60 -13.80
N ASP A 100 -8.41 -8.82 -14.80
CA ASP A 100 -8.41 -10.04 -15.62
C ASP A 100 -7.93 -11.26 -14.82
N GLN A 101 -6.93 -11.10 -13.94
CA GLN A 101 -6.54 -12.15 -13.00
C GLN A 101 -7.70 -12.50 -12.07
N LEU A 102 -8.42 -11.51 -11.53
CA LEU A 102 -9.57 -11.73 -10.65
C LEU A 102 -10.75 -12.40 -11.38
N ARG A 103 -10.98 -12.08 -12.66
CA ARG A 103 -11.96 -12.76 -13.52
C ARG A 103 -11.64 -14.22 -13.77
N ASN A 104 -10.40 -14.65 -13.54
CA ASN A 104 -9.95 -16.04 -13.75
C ASN A 104 -9.41 -16.69 -12.45
N ALA A 105 -9.64 -16.05 -11.30
CA ALA A 105 -9.17 -16.53 -10.00
C ALA A 105 -10.08 -17.61 -9.41
N THR A 106 -9.57 -18.26 -8.37
CA THR A 106 -10.29 -19.28 -7.60
C THR A 106 -10.76 -18.68 -6.28
N TYR A 107 -11.98 -19.04 -5.87
CA TYR A 107 -12.67 -18.50 -4.70
C TYR A 107 -13.23 -19.63 -3.84
N SER A 108 -12.87 -19.68 -2.56
CA SER A 108 -13.45 -20.62 -1.59
C SER A 108 -14.50 -19.96 -0.69
N GLY A 109 -15.29 -20.78 0.02
CA GLY A 109 -16.32 -20.30 0.96
C GLY A 109 -17.70 -20.04 0.33
N ILE A 110 -17.85 -20.29 -0.98
CA ILE A 110 -19.15 -20.20 -1.68
C ILE A 110 -19.87 -21.56 -1.67
N TYR A 111 -19.12 -22.63 -1.95
CA TYR A 111 -19.55 -24.03 -1.85
C TYR A 111 -18.51 -24.82 -1.04
N ASP A 112 -18.76 -26.12 -0.84
CA ASP A 112 -17.80 -27.04 -0.22
C ASP A 112 -16.49 -27.12 -1.02
N GLU A 113 -16.59 -27.12 -2.35
CA GLU A 113 -15.44 -27.08 -3.26
C GLU A 113 -15.20 -25.65 -3.78
N PRO A 114 -13.93 -25.26 -3.99
CA PRO A 114 -13.59 -23.94 -4.49
C PRO A 114 -14.05 -23.75 -5.94
N VAL A 115 -14.38 -22.50 -6.28
CA VAL A 115 -14.89 -22.09 -7.57
C VAL A 115 -13.82 -21.33 -8.34
N THR A 116 -13.40 -21.85 -9.48
CA THR A 116 -12.55 -21.11 -10.43
C THR A 116 -13.41 -20.42 -11.48
N LEU A 117 -13.31 -19.09 -11.55
CA LEU A 117 -13.98 -18.33 -12.60
C LEU A 117 -13.23 -18.49 -13.93
N THR A 118 -13.97 -18.41 -15.02
CA THR A 118 -13.43 -18.18 -16.37
C THR A 118 -14.12 -16.95 -16.93
N ASP A 119 -13.34 -15.90 -17.21
CA ASP A 119 -13.86 -14.60 -17.67
C ASP A 119 -15.00 -14.03 -16.78
N GLY A 120 -14.85 -14.21 -15.46
CA GLY A 120 -15.78 -13.72 -14.44
C GLY A 120 -17.00 -14.60 -14.21
N ARG A 121 -17.07 -15.81 -14.78
CA ARG A 121 -18.18 -16.75 -14.60
C ARG A 121 -17.71 -18.16 -14.26
N TYR A 122 -18.43 -18.81 -13.36
CA TYR A 122 -18.39 -20.25 -13.13
C TYR A 122 -19.79 -20.84 -13.32
N GLU A 123 -19.83 -22.07 -13.80
CA GLU A 123 -21.04 -22.88 -13.92
C GLU A 123 -20.72 -24.30 -13.46
N GLY A 124 -21.45 -24.78 -12.45
CA GLY A 124 -21.24 -26.11 -11.87
C GLY A 124 -21.98 -27.21 -12.60
N GLU A 125 -21.95 -28.41 -12.02
CA GLU A 125 -22.72 -29.56 -12.50
C GLU A 125 -24.22 -29.38 -12.21
N PRO A 126 -25.12 -30.03 -12.98
CA PRO A 126 -26.54 -29.95 -12.72
C PRO A 126 -26.92 -30.60 -11.38
N PHE A 127 -27.96 -30.09 -10.71
CA PHE A 127 -28.39 -30.62 -9.41
C PHE A 127 -28.91 -32.07 -9.45
N SER A 128 -29.32 -32.54 -10.63
CA SER A 128 -29.75 -33.92 -10.85
C SER A 128 -29.61 -34.27 -12.33
N GLU A 129 -29.47 -35.55 -12.68
CA GLU A 129 -29.37 -36.03 -14.07
C GLU A 129 -30.57 -35.61 -14.95
N ASP A 130 -31.75 -35.38 -14.35
CA ASP A 130 -32.97 -34.96 -15.04
C ASP A 130 -33.21 -33.43 -15.07
N SER A 131 -32.34 -32.63 -14.44
CA SER A 131 -32.45 -31.16 -14.43
C SER A 131 -31.35 -30.52 -15.26
N ALA A 132 -31.71 -29.51 -16.05
CA ALA A 132 -30.74 -28.67 -16.76
C ALA A 132 -30.23 -27.49 -15.91
N GLU A 133 -30.78 -27.29 -14.70
CA GLU A 133 -30.40 -26.20 -13.82
C GLU A 133 -29.03 -26.45 -13.21
N ARG A 134 -28.14 -25.47 -13.35
CA ARG A 134 -26.76 -25.52 -12.87
C ARG A 134 -26.52 -24.33 -11.94
N PRO A 135 -25.79 -24.52 -10.82
CA PRO A 135 -25.34 -23.43 -10.00
C PRO A 135 -24.39 -22.54 -10.79
N THR A 136 -24.49 -21.23 -10.60
CA THR A 136 -23.63 -20.26 -11.26
C THR A 136 -23.06 -19.28 -10.25
N VAL A 137 -21.81 -18.89 -10.46
CA VAL A 137 -21.17 -17.80 -9.73
C VAL A 137 -20.69 -16.79 -10.75
N MET A 138 -21.00 -15.52 -10.55
CA MET A 138 -20.61 -14.44 -11.45
C MET A 138 -19.98 -13.31 -10.67
N MET A 139 -18.87 -12.79 -11.17
CA MET A 139 -18.33 -11.52 -10.70
C MET A 139 -19.33 -10.41 -11.01
N VAL A 140 -19.71 -9.66 -9.98
CA VAL A 140 -20.63 -8.52 -10.13
C VAL A 140 -19.96 -7.47 -11.03
N SER A 141 -20.76 -6.76 -11.83
CA SER A 141 -20.31 -5.67 -12.70
C SER A 141 -20.00 -4.38 -11.92
N ALA A 142 -19.16 -4.50 -10.89
CA ALA A 142 -18.53 -3.42 -10.16
C ALA A 142 -17.00 -3.60 -10.26
N PRO A 143 -16.22 -2.51 -10.25
CA PRO A 143 -14.78 -2.63 -10.20
C PRO A 143 -14.38 -3.35 -8.89
N PRO A 144 -13.32 -4.19 -8.92
CA PRO A 144 -12.68 -4.66 -7.70
C PRO A 144 -12.21 -3.47 -6.85
N LEU A 145 -12.16 -3.68 -5.54
CA LEU A 145 -11.47 -2.77 -4.64
C LEU A 145 -10.05 -3.25 -4.47
N PHE A 146 -9.11 -2.33 -4.38
CA PHE A 146 -7.71 -2.62 -4.13
C PHE A 146 -7.25 -1.90 -2.87
N GLY A 147 -6.41 -2.56 -2.11
CA GLY A 147 -5.87 -2.05 -0.85
C GLY A 147 -5.27 -3.19 -0.04
N ASP A 148 -4.28 -2.86 0.78
CA ASP A 148 -3.59 -3.78 1.67
C ASP A 148 -4.55 -4.35 2.76
N LEU A 149 -4.82 -5.66 2.70
CA LEU A 149 -5.68 -6.39 3.64
C LEU A 149 -4.88 -7.12 4.74
N ASP A 150 -3.65 -7.56 4.45
CA ASP A 150 -2.85 -8.36 5.39
C ASP A 150 -1.69 -7.61 6.05
N GLY A 151 -1.46 -6.36 5.66
CA GLY A 151 -0.49 -5.43 6.23
C GLY A 151 0.91 -5.59 5.68
N ASP A 152 1.09 -6.21 4.50
CA ASP A 152 2.39 -6.42 3.86
C ASP A 152 2.87 -5.24 3.00
N GLY A 153 2.03 -4.20 2.85
CA GLY A 153 2.33 -3.02 2.05
C GLY A 153 2.08 -3.18 0.54
N VAL A 154 1.52 -4.31 0.10
CA VAL A 154 1.10 -4.58 -1.27
C VAL A 154 -0.42 -4.53 -1.36
N ASP A 155 -0.96 -3.89 -2.40
CA ASP A 155 -2.40 -3.86 -2.60
C ASP A 155 -2.94 -5.26 -2.95
N ASP A 156 -3.84 -5.75 -2.09
CA ASP A 156 -4.69 -6.91 -2.31
C ASP A 156 -5.96 -6.52 -3.08
N ALA A 157 -6.87 -7.47 -3.28
CA ALA A 157 -8.13 -7.22 -3.96
C ALA A 157 -9.35 -7.76 -3.21
N VAL A 158 -10.46 -7.03 -3.34
CA VAL A 158 -11.79 -7.48 -2.94
C VAL A 158 -12.71 -7.47 -4.15
N VAL A 159 -13.46 -8.56 -4.32
CA VAL A 159 -14.47 -8.71 -5.36
C VAL A 159 -15.82 -9.07 -4.77
N PHE A 160 -16.87 -8.70 -5.50
CA PHE A 160 -18.23 -9.09 -5.18
C PHE A 160 -18.67 -10.19 -6.14
N LEU A 161 -19.21 -11.27 -5.59
CA LEU A 161 -19.69 -12.41 -6.36
C LEU A 161 -21.19 -12.58 -6.15
N SER A 162 -21.90 -12.79 -7.24
CA SER A 162 -23.30 -13.20 -7.27
C SER A 162 -23.35 -14.70 -7.45
N GLU A 163 -24.04 -15.40 -6.56
CA GLU A 163 -24.29 -16.82 -6.65
C GLU A 163 -25.78 -17.09 -6.88
N ASN A 164 -26.06 -18.01 -7.80
CA ASN A 164 -27.41 -18.48 -8.09
C ASN A 164 -27.41 -20.00 -8.26
N SER A 165 -28.06 -20.68 -7.32
CA SER A 165 -28.15 -22.13 -7.24
C SER A 165 -29.32 -22.70 -8.05
N GLY A 166 -29.78 -22.04 -9.10
CA GLY A 166 -30.89 -22.52 -9.96
C GLY A 166 -32.30 -22.39 -9.35
N GLY A 167 -32.45 -21.77 -8.17
CA GLY A 167 -33.74 -21.52 -7.52
C GLY A 167 -34.16 -20.06 -7.54
N THR A 168 -34.85 -19.60 -6.48
CA THR A 168 -35.20 -18.17 -6.29
C THR A 168 -34.16 -17.39 -5.48
N GLY A 169 -33.15 -18.07 -4.93
CA GLY A 169 -32.10 -17.47 -4.12
C GLY A 169 -31.04 -16.79 -4.99
N HIS A 170 -30.69 -15.55 -4.64
CA HIS A 170 -29.59 -14.84 -5.26
C HIS A 170 -28.73 -14.22 -4.16
N PHE A 171 -27.56 -14.79 -3.96
CA PHE A 171 -26.70 -14.48 -2.83
C PHE A 171 -25.53 -13.62 -3.27
N ILE A 172 -25.18 -12.61 -2.46
CA ILE A 172 -24.00 -11.78 -2.68
C ILE A 172 -22.93 -12.16 -1.68
N TYR A 173 -21.75 -12.49 -2.20
CA TYR A 173 -20.54 -12.74 -1.43
C TYR A 173 -19.55 -11.59 -1.62
N VAL A 174 -18.78 -11.33 -0.58
CA VAL A 174 -17.53 -10.56 -0.65
C VAL A 174 -16.39 -11.54 -0.51
N ALA A 175 -15.49 -11.53 -1.49
CA ALA A 175 -14.33 -12.40 -1.51
C ALA A 175 -13.04 -11.56 -1.57
N ALA A 176 -12.05 -11.98 -0.79
CA ALA A 176 -10.73 -11.37 -0.74
C ALA A 176 -9.71 -12.23 -1.49
N GLN A 177 -8.76 -11.58 -2.15
CA GLN A 177 -7.64 -12.18 -2.86
C GLN A 177 -6.37 -11.45 -2.44
N LEU A 178 -5.45 -12.15 -1.77
CA LEU A 178 -4.15 -11.60 -1.40
C LEU A 178 -3.25 -11.53 -2.63
N ASN A 179 -2.41 -10.51 -2.70
CA ASN A 179 -1.43 -10.32 -3.76
C ASN A 179 -0.09 -10.94 -3.38
N GLN A 180 0.11 -12.21 -3.74
CA GLN A 180 1.39 -12.87 -3.52
C GLN A 180 2.19 -12.85 -4.83
N ASP A 181 3.23 -12.01 -4.87
CA ASP A 181 4.13 -11.86 -6.01
C ASP A 181 3.41 -11.51 -7.34
N GLY A 182 2.33 -10.73 -7.26
CA GLY A 182 1.52 -10.34 -8.41
C GLY A 182 0.51 -11.40 -8.85
N GLN A 183 0.29 -12.45 -8.06
CA GLN A 183 -0.73 -13.47 -8.31
C GLN A 183 -1.82 -13.45 -7.23
N PRO A 184 -3.10 -13.57 -7.63
CA PRO A 184 -4.19 -13.61 -6.67
C PRO A 184 -4.19 -14.94 -5.91
N VAL A 185 -4.18 -14.86 -4.59
CA VAL A 185 -4.29 -16.02 -3.69
C VAL A 185 -5.56 -15.89 -2.86
N ASP A 186 -6.40 -16.90 -2.93
CA ASP A 186 -7.70 -16.93 -2.26
C ASP A 186 -7.57 -16.78 -0.74
N ALA A 187 -8.24 -15.76 -0.19
CA ALA A 187 -8.37 -15.52 1.25
C ALA A 187 -9.77 -15.88 1.78
N GLY A 188 -10.63 -16.42 0.92
CA GLY A 188 -11.99 -16.85 1.24
C GLY A 188 -13.05 -15.78 0.94
N ALA A 189 -14.30 -16.23 1.00
CA ALA A 189 -15.48 -15.43 0.78
C ALA A 189 -16.46 -15.50 1.95
N VAL A 190 -17.18 -14.40 2.18
CA VAL A 190 -18.23 -14.28 3.19
C VAL A 190 -19.53 -13.88 2.53
N LEU A 191 -20.61 -14.59 2.88
CA LEU A 191 -21.98 -14.25 2.48
C LEU A 191 -22.44 -12.98 3.19
N ILE A 192 -22.94 -12.00 2.43
CA ILE A 192 -23.39 -10.71 3.00
C ILE A 192 -24.89 -10.65 3.22
N GLU A 193 -25.73 -11.27 2.36
CA GLU A 193 -27.17 -11.63 2.52
C GLU A 193 -27.95 -11.54 1.18
N ASP A 194 -29.25 -11.88 1.19
CA ASP A 194 -30.19 -11.90 0.06
C ASP A 194 -30.59 -10.46 -0.37
N ARG A 195 -30.40 -10.12 -1.66
CA ARG A 195 -30.88 -8.89 -2.34
C ARG A 195 -30.46 -7.54 -1.74
N ILE A 196 -29.30 -7.46 -1.11
CA ILE A 196 -28.73 -6.17 -0.66
C ILE A 196 -28.21 -5.34 -1.85
N GLN A 197 -28.44 -4.02 -1.82
CA GLN A 197 -27.78 -3.06 -2.71
C GLN A 197 -26.58 -2.45 -1.99
N ILE A 198 -25.37 -2.76 -2.44
CA ILE A 198 -24.15 -2.10 -1.94
C ILE A 198 -24.14 -0.66 -2.47
N LYS A 199 -24.20 0.32 -1.57
CA LYS A 199 -24.12 1.75 -1.90
C LYS A 199 -22.69 2.19 -2.10
N SER A 200 -21.82 1.76 -1.19
CA SER A 200 -20.39 2.05 -1.23
C SER A 200 -19.60 0.92 -0.56
N ALA A 201 -18.33 0.79 -0.96
CA ALA A 201 -17.41 -0.17 -0.40
C ALA A 201 -15.98 0.37 -0.47
N ALA A 202 -15.19 0.14 0.56
CA ALA A 202 -13.81 0.59 0.66
C ALA A 202 -12.96 -0.40 1.48
N ILE A 203 -11.64 -0.33 1.32
CA ILE A 203 -10.67 -0.99 2.19
C ILE A 203 -10.04 0.10 3.05
N GLU A 204 -10.16 0.00 4.37
CA GLU A 204 -9.60 0.94 5.32
C GLU A 204 -8.91 0.18 6.47
N ASN A 205 -7.62 0.43 6.70
CA ASN A 205 -6.84 -0.21 7.77
C ASN A 205 -6.92 -1.75 7.77
N GLY A 206 -6.84 -2.38 6.59
CA GLY A 206 -6.97 -3.84 6.43
C GLY A 206 -8.39 -4.38 6.62
N GLN A 207 -9.41 -3.52 6.64
CA GLN A 207 -10.80 -3.92 6.82
C GLN A 207 -11.66 -3.54 5.62
N ILE A 208 -12.59 -4.44 5.25
CA ILE A 208 -13.57 -4.20 4.20
C ILE A 208 -14.76 -3.47 4.81
N MET A 209 -14.90 -2.19 4.48
CA MET A 209 -15.98 -1.33 4.91
C MET A 209 -17.09 -1.33 3.86
N LEU A 210 -18.32 -1.64 4.27
CA LEU A 210 -19.47 -1.73 3.37
C LEU A 210 -20.60 -0.84 3.86
N GLU A 211 -21.21 -0.11 2.93
CA GLU A 211 -22.45 0.61 3.14
C GLU A 211 -23.56 -0.03 2.33
N ILE A 212 -24.62 -0.44 3.02
CA ILE A 212 -25.78 -1.17 2.46
C ILE A 212 -27.08 -0.36 2.60
#